data_AF-A0A9P0CL35-F1
#
_entry.id   AF-A0A9P0CL35-F1
#
_cell.length_a   1.000
_cell.length_b   1.000
_cell.length_c   1.000
_cell.angle_alpha   90.00
_cell.angle_beta   90.00
_cell.angle_gamma   90.00
#
_symmetry.space_group_name_H-M   'P 1'
#
loop_
_entity.id
_entity.type
_entity.pdbx_description
1 polymer ?
#
loop_
_entity_poly.entity_id
_entity_poly.type
_entity_poly.pdbx_seq_one_letter_code
_entity_poly.pdbx_strand_id
1 'polypeptide(L)'
;MYVKVNENVPVKESYFRNIFITKYNLGFGSPRTDVCSTCLQLTEKIKACSDKDVKANLVIQRRVHSLISKAFFRLLREQDEGIEIFSFDCQKNQVLSRIPDQQAYYSRQF
;
A
#
# COMPACT_ATOMS: atom_id res chain seq x y z
N MET A 1 -7.76 8.21 3.61
CA MET A 1 -8.74 8.92 2.77
C MET A 1 -9.32 10.04 3.63
N TYR A 2 -8.98 11.29 3.33
CA TYR A 2 -9.66 12.43 3.94
C TYR A 2 -11.04 12.57 3.28
N VAL A 3 -12.10 12.28 4.01
CA VAL A 3 -13.46 12.55 3.55
C VAL A 3 -13.79 13.97 3.98
N LYS A 4 -13.71 14.94 3.06
CA LYS A 4 -14.29 16.26 3.29
C LYS A 4 -15.79 16.06 3.48
N VAL A 5 -16.29 16.36 4.67
CA VAL A 5 -17.73 16.40 4.93
C VAL A 5 -18.28 17.55 4.09
N ASN A 6 -19.08 17.21 3.09
CA ASN A 6 -19.70 18.20 2.22
C ASN A 6 -21.01 18.63 2.90
N GLU A 7 -21.01 19.79 3.56
CA GLU A 7 -22.13 20.28 4.39
C GLU A 7 -23.44 20.43 3.61
N ASN A 8 -23.37 20.52 2.27
CA ASN A 8 -24.51 20.73 1.37
C ASN A 8 -25.18 19.45 0.85
N VAL A 9 -24.80 18.26 1.34
CA VAL A 9 -25.44 17.00 0.91
C VAL A 9 -25.99 16.27 2.13
N PRO A 10 -27.32 16.21 2.32
CA PRO A 10 -27.95 15.65 3.52
C PRO A 10 -27.87 14.12 3.62
N VAL A 11 -27.24 13.45 2.65
CA VAL A 11 -27.20 12.00 2.57
C VAL A 11 -25.80 11.45 2.88
N LYS A 12 -25.79 10.40 3.70
CA LYS A 12 -24.57 9.68 4.08
C LYS A 12 -24.02 8.89 2.90
N GLU A 13 -22.71 8.61 2.90
CA GLU A 13 -22.04 7.76 1.89
C GLU A 13 -22.72 6.39 1.70
N SER A 14 -23.30 5.83 2.78
CA SER A 14 -24.07 4.59 2.74
C SER A 14 -25.27 4.61 1.78
N TYR A 15 -25.90 5.77 1.57
CA TYR A 15 -27.01 5.94 0.63
C TYR A 15 -26.56 5.63 -0.81
N PHE A 16 -25.48 6.26 -1.24
CA PHE A 16 -24.90 6.02 -2.57
C PHE A 16 -24.36 4.60 -2.69
N ARG A 17 -23.63 4.12 -1.67
CA ARG A 17 -23.10 2.76 -1.64
C ARG A 17 -24.19 1.71 -1.87
N ASN A 18 -25.37 1.87 -1.26
CA ASN A 18 -26.50 0.96 -1.46
C ASN A 18 -27.02 0.95 -2.90
N ILE A 19 -27.15 2.11 -3.53
CA ILE A 19 -27.59 2.23 -4.93
C ILE A 19 -26.58 1.51 -5.85
N PHE A 20 -25.30 1.80 -5.70
CA PHE A 20 -24.25 1.23 -6.54
C PHE A 20 -24.12 -0.29 -6.38
N ILE A 21 -24.24 -0.81 -5.16
CA ILE A 21 -24.22 -2.26 -4.93
C ILE A 21 -25.48 -2.94 -5.49
N THR A 22 -26.67 -2.42 -5.18
CA THR A 22 -27.94 -3.13 -5.50
C THR A 22 -28.43 -2.92 -6.93
N LYS A 23 -28.12 -1.77 -7.56
CA LYS A 23 -28.60 -1.43 -8.91
C LYS A 23 -27.56 -1.63 -9.99
N TYR A 24 -26.27 -1.54 -9.63
CA TYR A 24 -25.17 -1.60 -10.60
C TYR A 24 -24.17 -2.73 -10.33
N ASN A 25 -24.34 -3.50 -9.25
CA ASN A 25 -23.41 -4.57 -8.83
C ASN A 25 -21.94 -4.09 -8.73
N LEU A 26 -21.76 -2.83 -8.28
CA LEU A 26 -20.44 -2.24 -8.10
C LEU A 26 -19.98 -2.40 -6.65
N GLY A 27 -18.87 -3.11 -6.47
CA GLY A 27 -18.21 -3.27 -5.17
C GLY A 27 -17.30 -2.08 -4.84
N PHE A 28 -17.45 -1.55 -3.63
CA PHE A 28 -16.51 -0.56 -3.09
C PHE A 28 -15.38 -1.31 -2.37
N GLY A 29 -14.23 -1.36 -3.02
CA GLY A 29 -12.98 -1.85 -2.42
C GLY A 29 -11.98 -0.71 -2.30
N SER A 30 -11.09 -0.80 -1.33
CA SER A 30 -9.89 0.04 -1.34
C SER A 30 -9.08 -0.30 -2.61
N PRO A 31 -8.58 0.71 -3.35
CA PRO A 31 -7.67 0.44 -4.44
C PRO A 31 -6.52 -0.42 -3.93
N ARG A 32 -6.11 -1.40 -4.72
CA ARG A 32 -5.01 -2.29 -4.35
C ARG A 32 -3.76 -1.43 -4.27
N THR A 33 -3.25 -1.23 -3.06
CA THR A 33 -2.01 -0.49 -2.85
C THR A 33 -0.85 -1.39 -3.22
N ASP A 34 0.12 -0.85 -3.95
CA ASP A 34 1.36 -1.56 -4.19
C ASP A 34 2.02 -1.92 -2.86
N VAL A 35 2.51 -3.15 -2.79
CA VAL A 35 3.20 -3.68 -1.61
C VAL A 35 4.60 -4.04 -2.05
N CYS A 36 5.61 -3.75 -1.22
CA CYS A 36 6.99 -4.07 -1.56
C CYS A 36 7.19 -5.57 -1.79
N SER A 37 8.21 -5.92 -2.59
CA SER A 37 8.57 -7.30 -2.91
C SER A 37 8.75 -8.17 -1.65
N THR A 38 9.35 -7.64 -0.58
CA THR A 38 9.54 -8.33 0.69
C THR A 38 8.21 -8.69 1.37
N CYS A 39 7.25 -7.76 1.42
CA CYS A 39 5.94 -8.02 1.99
C CYS A 39 5.19 -9.11 1.22
N LEU A 40 5.25 -9.06 -0.12
CA LEU A 40 4.65 -10.08 -0.98
C LEU A 40 5.30 -11.45 -0.74
N GLN A 41 6.64 -11.51 -0.78
CA GLN A 41 7.40 -12.73 -0.58
C GLN A 41 7.09 -13.38 0.78
N LEU A 42 7.11 -12.61 1.87
CA LEU A 42 6.82 -13.12 3.21
C LEU A 42 5.37 -13.59 3.32
N THR A 43 4.43 -12.89 2.70
CA THR A 43 3.01 -13.30 2.69
C THR A 43 2.81 -14.63 2.01
N GLU A 44 3.43 -14.85 0.84
CA GLU A 44 3.33 -16.12 0.13
C GLU A 44 4.05 -17.25 0.87
N LYS A 45 5.23 -16.99 1.47
CA LYS A 45 5.91 -17.96 2.33
C LYS A 45 5.06 -18.38 3.53
N ILE A 46 4.37 -17.45 4.19
CA ILE A 46 3.47 -17.75 5.32
C ILE A 46 2.29 -18.62 4.88
N LYS A 47 1.73 -18.40 3.68
CA LYS A 47 0.63 -19.20 3.13
C LYS A 47 1.09 -20.62 2.79
N ALA A 48 2.27 -20.76 2.21
CA ALA A 48 2.83 -22.04 1.79
C ALA A 48 3.42 -22.87 2.94
N CYS A 49 3.70 -22.26 4.10
CA CYS A 49 4.34 -22.93 5.23
C CYS A 49 3.34 -23.76 6.07
N SER A 50 3.64 -25.05 6.20
CA SER A 50 2.88 -26.01 7.03
C SER A 50 3.43 -26.13 8.46
N ASP A 51 4.74 -25.91 8.64
CA ASP A 51 5.42 -25.97 9.94
C ASP A 51 5.05 -24.76 10.81
N LYS A 52 4.62 -25.01 12.06
CA LYS A 52 4.14 -23.96 12.96
C LYS A 52 5.25 -23.01 13.41
N ASP A 53 6.45 -23.52 13.67
CA ASP A 53 7.55 -22.72 14.21
C ASP A 53 8.17 -21.85 13.12
N VAL A 54 8.35 -22.41 11.93
CA VAL A 54 8.79 -21.66 10.74
C VAL A 54 7.77 -20.59 10.37
N LYS A 55 6.48 -20.92 10.43
CA LYS A 55 5.41 -19.96 10.17
C LYS A 55 5.39 -18.82 11.18
N ALA A 56 5.57 -19.11 12.47
CA ALA A 56 5.67 -18.08 13.51
C ALA A 56 6.83 -17.12 13.22
N ASN A 57 8.01 -17.65 12.86
CA ASN A 57 9.17 -16.85 12.49
C ASN A 57 8.90 -15.93 11.28
N LEU A 58 8.27 -16.45 10.23
CA LEU A 58 7.92 -15.66 9.04
C LEU A 58 6.91 -14.54 9.35
N VAL A 59 5.94 -14.81 10.24
CA VAL A 59 4.98 -13.80 10.72
C VAL A 59 5.70 -12.69 11.51
N ILE A 60 6.64 -13.06 12.37
CA ILE A 60 7.46 -12.10 13.13
C ILE A 60 8.27 -11.22 12.16
N GLN A 61 8.96 -11.82 11.20
CA GLN A 61 9.74 -11.08 10.20
C GLN A 61 8.88 -10.08 9.42
N ARG A 62 7.68 -10.50 8.99
CA ARG A 62 6.73 -9.62 8.30
C ARG A 62 6.27 -8.47 9.19
N ARG A 63 6.02 -8.74 10.48
CA ARG A 63 5.63 -7.71 11.45
C ARG A 63 6.74 -6.69 11.67
N VAL A 64 7.96 -7.15 11.89
CA VAL A 64 9.14 -6.28 12.06
C VAL A 64 9.34 -5.39 10.84
N HIS A 65 9.28 -5.96 9.63
CA HIS A 65 9.39 -5.18 8.40
C HIS A 65 8.34 -4.06 8.31
N SER A 66 7.08 -4.35 8.66
CA SER A 66 6.03 -3.33 8.69
C SER A 66 6.28 -2.25 9.74
N LEU A 67 6.79 -2.61 10.91
CA LEU A 67 7.11 -1.65 11.98
C LEU A 67 8.26 -0.72 11.58
N ILE A 68 9.32 -1.26 10.95
CA ILE A 68 10.44 -0.47 10.43
C ILE A 68 9.94 0.52 9.39
N SER A 69 9.13 0.09 8.43
CA SER A 69 8.56 0.99 7.42
C SER A 69 7.75 2.13 8.05
N LYS A 70 6.90 1.83 9.04
CA LYS A 70 6.12 2.85 9.76
C LYS A 70 7.02 3.83 10.52
N ALA A 71 8.07 3.33 11.18
CA ALA A 71 9.03 4.18 11.88
C ALA A 71 9.78 5.08 10.90
N PHE A 72 10.23 4.55 9.76
CA PHE A 72 10.88 5.32 8.70
C PHE A 72 10.00 6.47 8.20
N PHE A 73 8.74 6.19 7.85
CA PHE A 73 7.83 7.25 7.39
C PHE A 73 7.43 8.24 8.49
N ARG A 74 7.55 7.87 9.77
CA ARG A 74 7.40 8.81 10.87
C ARG A 74 8.58 9.78 10.94
N LEU A 75 9.81 9.25 10.88
CA LEU A 75 11.03 10.06 10.86
C LEU A 75 11.07 10.99 9.65
N LEU A 76 10.63 10.52 8.48
CA LEU A 76 10.58 11.35 7.26
C LEU A 76 9.65 12.57 7.36
N ARG A 77 8.72 12.57 8.32
CA ARG A 77 7.79 13.69 8.56
C ARG A 77 8.28 14.66 9.63
N GLU A 78 9.39 14.36 10.28
CA GLU A 78 10.00 15.27 11.24
C GLU A 78 10.53 16.47 10.47
N GLN A 79 10.12 17.66 10.89
CA GLN A 79 10.57 18.92 10.31
C GLN A 79 11.76 19.42 11.12
N ASP A 80 12.83 19.79 10.43
CA ASP A 80 14.00 20.44 11.00
C ASP A 80 14.07 21.84 10.40
N GLU A 81 14.11 22.87 11.24
CA GLU A 81 14.09 24.29 10.82
C GLU A 81 15.25 24.67 9.88
N GLY A 82 16.31 23.85 9.84
CA GLY A 82 17.45 24.02 8.92
C GLY A 82 17.40 23.18 7.64
N ILE A 83 16.40 22.31 7.44
CA ILE A 83 16.38 21.33 6.35
C ILE A 83 15.07 21.38 5.56
N GLU A 84 15.16 21.71 4.28
CA GLU A 84 14.05 21.59 3.33
C GLU A 84 14.08 20.23 2.64
N ILE A 85 13.02 19.44 2.81
CA ILE A 85 12.90 18.09 2.25
C ILE A 85 12.05 18.13 0.99
N PHE A 86 12.69 17.91 -0.15
CA PHE A 86 11.98 17.72 -1.43
C PHE A 86 11.77 16.24 -1.71
N SER A 87 10.51 15.84 -1.91
CA SER A 87 10.14 14.50 -2.36
C SER A 87 9.43 14.60 -3.70
N PHE A 88 9.95 13.89 -4.70
CA PHE A 88 9.33 13.79 -6.02
C PHE A 88 8.95 12.33 -6.24
N ASP A 89 7.64 12.08 -6.37
CA ASP A 89 7.16 10.80 -6.85
C ASP A 89 7.42 10.74 -8.36
N CYS A 90 8.39 9.91 -8.77
CA CYS A 90 8.60 9.59 -10.17
C CYS A 90 7.47 8.66 -10.63
N GLN A 91 6.24 9.18 -10.66
CA GLN A 91 5.10 8.51 -11.26
C GLN A 91 5.50 8.19 -12.71
N LYS A 92 5.63 6.90 -13.01
CA LYS A 92 6.18 6.43 -14.29
C LYS A 92 5.54 7.17 -15.45
N ASN A 93 6.39 7.74 -16.32
CA ASN A 93 5.99 8.07 -17.68
C ASN A 93 5.21 6.88 -18.27
N GLN A 94 4.13 7.19 -18.99
CA GLN A 94 3.14 6.25 -19.49
C GLN A 94 3.70 4.96 -20.11
N VAL A 95 2.82 3.95 -20.12
CA VAL A 95 3.02 2.54 -20.50
C VAL A 95 4.19 2.29 -21.47
N LEU A 96 5.31 1.83 -20.93
CA LEU A 96 6.24 1.02 -21.71
C LEU A 96 5.69 -0.41 -21.78
N SER A 97 5.90 -1.06 -22.92
CA SER A 97 5.45 -2.43 -23.23
C SER A 97 5.60 -3.37 -22.04
N ARG A 98 4.54 -4.14 -21.72
CA ARG A 98 4.45 -5.05 -20.57
C ARG A 98 5.59 -6.08 -20.55
N ILE A 99 6.71 -5.70 -19.97
CA ILE A 99 7.75 -6.62 -19.50
C ILE A 99 7.48 -6.85 -18.00
N PRO A 100 7.68 -8.06 -17.43
CA PRO A 100 7.56 -8.30 -15.99
C PRO A 100 8.54 -7.40 -15.21
N ASP A 101 8.03 -6.24 -14.82
CA ASP A 101 8.76 -5.03 -14.45
C ASP A 101 9.44 -5.10 -13.07
N GLN A 102 9.14 -6.12 -12.27
CA GLN A 102 9.72 -6.25 -10.94
C GLN A 102 11.24 -6.41 -10.98
N GLN A 103 11.80 -7.21 -11.89
CA GLN A 103 13.25 -7.37 -11.95
C GLN A 103 13.97 -6.15 -12.56
N ALA A 104 13.39 -5.55 -13.60
CA ALA A 104 14.01 -4.40 -14.30
C ALA A 104 13.98 -3.10 -13.48
N TYR A 105 13.00 -2.93 -12.60
CA TYR A 105 12.93 -1.79 -11.69
C TYR A 105 13.99 -1.89 -10.57
N TYR A 106 14.18 -3.07 -9.99
CA TYR A 106 15.15 -3.28 -8.91
C TYR A 106 16.59 -3.54 -9.39
N SER A 107 16.81 -3.91 -10.66
CA SER A 107 18.16 -4.12 -11.21
C SER A 107 18.95 -2.83 -11.46
N ARG A 108 18.30 -1.66 -11.39
CA ARG A 108 18.92 -0.35 -11.63
C ARG A 108 19.42 0.32 -10.34
N GLN A 109 19.35 -0.36 -9.20
CA GLN A 109 19.99 0.07 -7.95
C GLN A 109 21.20 -0.81 -7.68
N PHE A 110 22.29 -0.53 -8.40
CA PHE A 110 23.65 -0.89 -8.06
C PHE A 110 24.48 0.39 -8.02
#